data_AF-A0A350XN64-F1
#
_entry.id   AF-A0A350XN64-F1
#
_cell.length_a   1.000
_cell.length_b   1.000
_cell.length_c   1.000
_cell.angle_alpha   90.00
_cell.angle_beta   90.00
_cell.angle_gamma   90.00
#
_symmetry.space_group_name_H-M   'P 1'
#
loop_
_entity.id
_entity.type
_entity.pdbx_description
1 polymer ?
#
loop_
_entity_poly.entity_id
_entity_poly.type
_entity_poly.pdbx_seq_one_letter_code
_entity_poly.pdbx_strand_id
1 'polypeptide(L)'
;RNDPYYRNDRYYRNDRYYRNDRYYRNDNNNRYYRRRYSYDDINRIYREVLGRDADRQGLRTWSDRLQQGRSLNDIRRDIANSAEARAAVNQIYREVLGREADANGLRTWTNRLSRGDSLSEIRRQIERSEEASFRRSTNQPPRIPPIFRY
;
A
#
# COMPACT_ATOMS: atom_id res chain seq x y z
N ARG A 1 36.54 2.43 14.09
CA ARG A 1 35.99 3.28 15.17
C ARG A 1 34.58 2.78 15.46
N ASN A 2 34.39 2.25 16.66
CA ASN A 2 33.16 1.62 17.16
C ASN A 2 32.08 2.69 17.38
N ASP A 3 30.92 2.52 16.76
CA ASP A 3 29.74 3.36 16.96
C ASP A 3 28.71 2.57 17.80
N PRO A 4 28.45 2.95 19.06
CA PRO A 4 27.75 2.10 20.04
C PRO A 4 26.21 2.06 19.92
N TYR A 5 25.60 2.70 18.91
CA TYR A 5 24.13 2.74 18.77
C TYR A 5 23.55 1.78 17.72
N TYR A 6 24.35 0.81 17.26
CA TYR A 6 23.92 -0.19 16.27
C TYR A 6 23.40 -1.49 16.88
N ARG A 7 22.84 -1.44 18.10
CA ARG A 7 22.32 -2.62 18.77
C ARG A 7 20.87 -2.38 19.19
N ASN A 8 19.97 -2.92 18.37
CA ASN A 8 18.53 -3.01 18.60
C ASN A 8 17.82 -1.69 18.78
N ASP A 9 17.02 -1.24 17.81
CA ASP A 9 15.87 -0.41 18.19
C ASP A 9 14.64 -0.68 17.32
N ARG A 10 13.74 -1.45 17.94
CA ARG A 10 12.31 -1.55 17.69
C ARG A 10 11.56 -0.28 18.12
N TYR A 11 12.18 0.91 18.06
CA TYR A 11 11.65 2.13 18.66
C TYR A 11 11.67 3.31 17.70
N TYR A 12 10.70 3.38 16.79
CA TYR A 12 10.13 4.66 16.33
C TYR A 12 8.64 4.51 16.01
N ARG A 13 7.93 3.76 16.87
CA ARG A 13 6.49 3.94 17.10
C ARG A 13 6.30 5.31 17.76
N ASN A 14 6.37 6.41 17.01
CA ASN A 14 5.67 7.67 17.33
C ASN A 14 5.97 8.75 16.28
N ASP A 15 5.04 8.85 15.33
CA ASP A 15 4.90 9.81 14.22
C ASP A 15 4.81 11.32 14.60
N ARG A 16 5.32 11.78 15.75
CA ARG A 16 5.09 13.18 16.19
C ARG A 16 6.29 14.11 16.23
N TYR A 17 7.53 13.63 16.11
CA TYR A 17 8.70 14.50 16.29
C TYR A 17 9.26 15.18 15.03
N TYR A 18 8.88 14.75 13.82
CA TYR A 18 9.44 15.31 12.58
C TYR A 18 8.42 16.03 11.69
N ARG A 19 7.24 16.33 12.21
CA ARG A 19 6.20 17.11 11.51
C ARG A 19 6.40 18.63 11.61
N ASN A 20 7.46 19.10 12.27
CA ASN A 20 7.74 20.52 12.46
C ASN A 20 8.96 20.96 11.64
N ASP A 21 8.67 21.33 10.39
CA ASP A 21 9.56 21.80 9.31
C ASP A 21 10.30 23.14 9.56
N ARG A 22 10.77 23.45 10.78
CA ARG A 22 11.43 24.75 11.05
C ARG A 22 12.94 24.73 11.31
N TYR A 23 13.58 23.57 11.46
CA TYR A 23 14.99 23.52 11.88
C TYR A 23 16.02 23.27 10.77
N TYR A 24 15.62 22.91 9.56
CA TYR A 24 16.58 22.58 8.48
C TYR A 24 16.27 23.24 7.15
N ARG A 25 15.88 24.51 7.20
CA ARG A 25 16.08 25.43 6.08
C ARG A 25 17.53 25.93 6.12
N ASN A 26 18.49 25.03 5.90
CA ASN A 26 19.84 25.46 5.58
C ASN A 26 20.47 24.45 4.62
N ASP A 27 20.72 24.94 3.42
CA ASP A 27 21.18 24.20 2.27
C ASP A 27 22.55 23.53 2.49
N ASN A 28 22.71 22.35 1.86
CA ASN A 28 23.94 21.83 1.24
C ASN A 28 24.74 20.63 1.79
N ASN A 29 24.42 19.92 2.88
CA ASN A 29 25.17 18.66 3.12
C ASN A 29 24.55 17.56 4.01
N ASN A 30 23.27 17.25 3.88
CA ASN A 30 22.63 16.29 4.77
C ASN A 30 22.33 14.91 4.14
N ARG A 31 23.36 14.23 3.61
CA ARG A 31 23.22 12.89 2.97
C ARG A 31 22.54 11.87 3.89
N TYR A 32 22.84 11.91 5.20
CA TYR A 32 22.24 11.00 6.19
C TYR A 32 20.73 11.22 6.31
N TYR A 33 20.30 12.47 6.47
CA TYR A 33 18.88 12.79 6.65
C TYR A 33 18.11 12.60 5.34
N ARG A 34 18.67 13.00 4.19
CA ARG A 34 18.04 12.75 2.89
C ARG A 34 17.78 11.26 2.64
N ARG A 35 18.72 10.38 3.03
CA ARG A 35 18.52 8.92 2.97
C ARG A 35 17.43 8.45 3.91
N ARG A 36 17.39 8.95 5.15
CA ARG A 36 16.37 8.57 6.13
C ARG A 36 14.96 9.01 5.70
N TYR A 37 14.78 10.28 5.33
CA TYR A 37 13.51 10.79 4.81
C TYR A 37 13.08 10.02 3.55
N SER A 38 14.03 9.73 2.65
CA SER A 38 13.79 8.87 1.49
C SER A 38 13.30 7.47 1.89
N TYR A 39 13.89 6.84 2.92
CA TYR A 39 13.44 5.53 3.37
C TYR A 39 12.04 5.56 3.99
N ASP A 40 11.71 6.59 4.76
CA ASP A 40 10.37 6.75 5.35
C ASP A 40 9.31 6.98 4.26
N ASP A 41 9.62 7.82 3.26
CA ASP A 41 8.74 8.05 2.11
C ASP A 41 8.57 6.79 1.24
N ILE A 42 9.65 6.03 0.99
CA ILE A 42 9.58 4.75 0.27
C ILE A 42 8.75 3.74 1.07
N ASN A 43 8.97 3.63 2.38
CA ASN A 43 8.19 2.75 3.24
C ASN A 43 6.70 3.10 3.24
N ARG A 44 6.36 4.40 3.27
CA ARG A 44 4.98 4.85 3.13
C ARG A 44 4.38 4.38 1.81
N ILE A 45 5.09 4.55 0.69
CA ILE A 45 4.63 4.07 -0.62
C ILE A 45 4.44 2.55 -0.61
N TYR A 46 5.37 1.79 -0.03
CA TYR A 46 5.24 0.33 0.08
C TYR A 46 4.03 -0.09 0.90
N ARG A 47 3.77 0.56 2.05
CA ARG A 47 2.58 0.28 2.86
C ARG A 47 1.30 0.61 2.12
N GLU A 48 1.28 1.74 1.42
CA GLU A 48 0.12 2.18 0.66
C GLU A 48 -0.14 1.28 -0.55
N VAL A 49 0.90 0.89 -1.30
CA VAL A 49 0.75 0.20 -2.59
C VAL A 49 0.81 -1.32 -2.48
N LEU A 50 1.54 -1.85 -1.50
CA LEU A 50 1.77 -3.30 -1.32
C LEU A 50 1.30 -3.83 0.05
N GLY A 51 0.94 -2.96 0.99
CA GLY A 51 0.43 -3.37 2.30
C GLY A 51 1.50 -3.92 3.24
N ARG A 52 2.79 -3.71 2.92
CA ARG A 52 3.95 -4.19 3.69
C ARG A 52 5.03 -3.12 3.74
N ASP A 53 6.00 -3.28 4.63
CA ASP A 53 7.23 -2.48 4.61
C ASP A 53 8.14 -2.88 3.45
N ALA A 54 8.95 -1.93 2.98
CA ALA A 54 10.01 -2.23 2.03
C ALA A 54 11.14 -3.02 2.72
N ASP A 55 11.69 -3.99 2.03
CA ASP A 55 12.91 -4.67 2.49
C ASP A 55 14.14 -3.77 2.29
N ARG A 56 15.27 -4.19 2.89
CA ARG A 56 16.53 -3.42 2.84
C ARG A 56 17.02 -3.18 1.41
N GLN A 57 16.79 -4.11 0.48
CA GLN A 57 17.25 -3.99 -0.90
C GLN A 57 16.35 -3.04 -1.70
N GLY A 58 15.04 -3.15 -1.55
CA GLY A 58 14.06 -2.22 -2.12
C GLY A 58 14.33 -0.79 -1.65
N LEU A 59 14.48 -0.58 -0.34
CA LEU A 59 14.83 0.71 0.23
C LEU A 59 16.09 1.31 -0.42
N ARG A 60 17.19 0.55 -0.48
CA ARG A 60 18.45 1.00 -1.11
C ARG A 60 18.25 1.37 -2.57
N THR A 61 17.63 0.50 -3.35
CA THR A 61 17.40 0.68 -4.79
C THR A 61 16.63 1.97 -5.07
N TRP A 62 15.52 2.19 -4.37
CA TRP A 62 14.68 3.37 -4.55
C TRP A 62 15.35 4.63 -4.01
N SER A 63 16.10 4.53 -2.92
CA SER A 63 16.84 5.67 -2.37
C SER A 63 17.96 6.15 -3.29
N ASP A 64 18.64 5.23 -3.98
CA ASP A 64 19.66 5.59 -4.95
C ASP A 64 19.02 6.22 -6.21
N ARG A 65 17.85 5.73 -6.65
CA ARG A 65 17.06 6.35 -7.73
C ARG A 65 16.59 7.78 -7.39
N LEU A 66 16.17 8.02 -6.14
CA LEU A 66 15.82 9.37 -5.66
C LEU A 66 17.02 10.33 -5.66
N GLN A 67 18.22 9.81 -5.35
CA GLN A 67 19.45 10.59 -5.42
C GLN A 67 19.83 10.93 -6.87
N GLN A 68 19.46 10.06 -7.82
CA GLN A 68 19.63 10.27 -9.26
C GLN A 68 18.55 11.18 -9.89
N GLY A 69 17.66 11.77 -9.08
CA GLY A 69 16.67 12.75 -9.54
C GLY A 69 15.31 12.17 -9.95
N ARG A 70 15.07 10.86 -9.76
CA ARG A 70 13.70 10.31 -9.88
C ARG A 70 12.80 10.95 -8.81
N SER A 71 11.52 11.11 -9.13
CA SER A 71 10.53 11.59 -8.16
C SER A 71 9.92 10.44 -7.35
N LEU A 72 9.39 10.73 -6.16
CA LEU A 72 8.60 9.77 -5.38
C LEU A 72 7.35 9.30 -6.14
N ASN A 73 6.78 10.15 -6.99
CA ASN A 73 5.64 9.80 -7.82
C ASN A 73 6.01 8.75 -8.88
N ASP A 74 7.19 8.85 -9.49
CA ASP A 74 7.68 7.84 -10.43
C ASP A 74 7.89 6.50 -9.73
N ILE A 75 8.46 6.52 -8.52
CA ILE A 75 8.67 5.32 -7.71
C ILE A 75 7.34 4.67 -7.35
N ARG A 76 6.35 5.47 -6.93
CA ARG A 76 4.98 4.99 -6.68
C ARG A 76 4.40 4.32 -7.91
N ARG A 77 4.54 4.93 -9.09
CA ARG A 77 4.05 4.37 -10.36
C ARG A 77 4.74 3.06 -10.71
N ASP A 78 6.06 2.97 -10.53
CA ASP A 78 6.81 1.75 -10.80
C ASP A 78 6.35 0.61 -9.87
N ILE A 79 6.19 0.89 -8.58
CA ILE A 79 5.72 -0.10 -7.60
C ILE A 79 4.27 -0.50 -7.88
N ALA A 80 3.39 0.46 -8.20
CA ALA A 80 1.98 0.21 -8.49
C ALA A 80 1.76 -0.64 -9.76
N ASN A 81 2.68 -0.58 -10.72
CA ASN A 81 2.63 -1.38 -11.94
C ASN A 81 3.36 -2.73 -11.83
N SER A 82 3.95 -3.02 -10.66
CA SER A 82 4.69 -4.26 -10.43
C SER A 82 3.79 -5.50 -10.34
N ALA A 83 4.39 -6.67 -10.52
CA ALA A 83 3.71 -7.94 -10.27
C ALA A 83 3.24 -8.09 -8.81
N GLU A 84 3.97 -7.50 -7.86
CA GLU A 84 3.61 -7.51 -6.44
C GLU A 84 2.32 -6.73 -6.17
N ALA A 85 2.15 -5.54 -6.78
CA ALA A 85 0.93 -4.77 -6.64
C ALA A 85 -0.28 -5.54 -7.19
N ARG A 86 -0.12 -6.22 -8.34
CA ARG A 86 -1.16 -7.10 -8.89
C ARG A 86 -1.49 -8.26 -7.96
N ALA A 87 -0.47 -8.89 -7.37
CA ALA A 87 -0.66 -9.97 -6.40
C ALA A 87 -1.39 -9.49 -5.13
N ALA A 88 -1.07 -8.30 -4.63
CA ALA A 88 -1.74 -7.70 -3.48
C ALA A 88 -3.21 -7.36 -3.76
N VAL A 89 -3.52 -6.83 -4.95
CA VAL A 89 -4.92 -6.62 -5.39
C VAL A 89 -5.66 -7.96 -5.50
N ASN A 90 -5.06 -8.98 -6.10
CA ASN A 90 -5.64 -10.31 -6.19
C ASN A 90 -5.92 -10.92 -4.81
N GLN A 91 -5.04 -10.69 -3.84
CA GLN A 91 -5.24 -11.13 -2.46
C GLN A 91 -6.49 -10.47 -1.85
N ILE A 92 -6.68 -9.16 -2.03
CA ILE A 92 -7.89 -8.46 -1.58
C ILE A 92 -9.14 -9.05 -2.24
N TYR A 93 -9.10 -9.33 -3.54
CA TYR A 93 -10.20 -9.97 -4.25
C TYR A 93 -10.54 -11.36 -3.69
N ARG A 94 -9.53 -12.19 -3.40
CA ARG A 94 -9.76 -13.51 -2.79
C ARG A 94 -10.34 -13.40 -1.38
N GLU A 95 -9.85 -12.45 -0.58
CA GLU A 95 -10.33 -12.23 0.79
C GLU A 95 -11.77 -11.69 0.82
N VAL A 96 -12.09 -10.73 -0.04
CA VAL A 96 -13.38 -10.01 0.01
C VAL A 96 -14.45 -10.70 -0.83
N LEU A 97 -14.09 -11.18 -2.03
CA LEU A 97 -15.02 -11.72 -3.02
C LEU A 97 -14.88 -13.23 -3.24
N GLY A 98 -13.76 -13.83 -2.82
CA GLY A 98 -13.50 -15.27 -3.01
C GLY A 98 -13.19 -15.67 -4.45
N ARG A 99 -12.79 -14.72 -5.29
CA ARG A 99 -12.32 -14.94 -6.67
C ARG A 99 -11.06 -14.11 -6.91
N GLU A 100 -10.37 -14.35 -8.02
CA GLU A 100 -9.30 -13.45 -8.46
C GLU A 100 -9.87 -12.23 -9.20
N ALA A 101 -9.07 -11.16 -9.27
CA ALA A 101 -9.43 -10.02 -10.09
C ALA A 101 -9.26 -10.36 -11.58
N ASP A 102 -10.19 -9.92 -12.42
CA ASP A 102 -10.02 -9.98 -13.86
C ASP A 102 -8.99 -8.93 -14.35
N ALA A 103 -8.59 -9.02 -15.62
CA ALA A 103 -7.60 -8.13 -16.20
C ALA A 103 -8.00 -6.64 -16.15
N ASN A 104 -9.29 -6.32 -16.30
CA ASN A 104 -9.79 -4.95 -16.24
C ASN A 104 -9.82 -4.43 -14.80
N GLY A 105 -10.21 -5.27 -13.85
CA GLY A 105 -10.13 -5.00 -12.42
C GLY A 105 -8.69 -4.69 -12.01
N LEU A 106 -7.74 -5.58 -12.31
CA LEU A 106 -6.32 -5.38 -12.02
C LEU A 106 -5.80 -4.05 -12.59
N ARG A 107 -6.08 -3.77 -13.87
CA ARG A 107 -5.67 -2.51 -14.52
C ARG A 107 -6.27 -1.29 -13.84
N THR A 108 -7.53 -1.36 -13.44
CA THR A 108 -8.22 -0.27 -12.74
C THR A 108 -7.53 0.04 -11.41
N TRP A 109 -7.25 -0.99 -10.61
CA TRP A 109 -6.66 -0.83 -9.29
C TRP A 109 -5.19 -0.42 -9.34
N THR A 110 -4.38 -0.99 -10.25
CA THR A 110 -2.98 -0.54 -10.42
C THR A 110 -2.90 0.92 -10.89
N ASN A 111 -3.85 1.36 -11.73
CA ASN A 111 -3.95 2.77 -12.13
C ASN A 111 -4.34 3.69 -10.97
N ARG A 112 -5.18 3.23 -10.04
CA ARG A 112 -5.52 3.99 -8.83
C ARG A 112 -4.36 4.06 -7.86
N LEU A 113 -3.68 2.94 -7.62
CA LEU A 113 -2.45 2.89 -6.81
C LEU A 113 -1.37 3.85 -7.34
N SER A 114 -1.20 3.92 -8.66
CA SER A 114 -0.22 4.81 -9.28
C SER A 114 -0.57 6.30 -9.19
N ARG A 115 -1.84 6.63 -8.91
CA ARG A 115 -2.35 8.02 -8.76
C ARG A 115 -2.39 8.52 -7.33
N GLY A 116 -2.22 7.65 -6.33
CA GLY A 116 -2.25 8.08 -4.92
C GLY A 116 -3.11 7.23 -4.01
N ASP A 117 -3.95 6.34 -4.56
CA ASP A 117 -4.79 5.49 -3.71
C ASP A 117 -3.93 4.46 -2.96
N SER A 118 -4.43 4.03 -1.80
CA SER A 118 -3.83 2.95 -1.03
C SER A 118 -4.62 1.66 -1.21
N LEU A 119 -3.97 0.52 -1.04
CA LEU A 119 -4.63 -0.79 -0.96
C LEU A 119 -5.71 -0.82 0.10
N SER A 120 -5.53 -0.09 1.22
CA SER A 120 -6.57 0.01 2.26
C SER A 120 -7.84 0.69 1.74
N GLU A 121 -7.71 1.72 0.89
CA GLU A 121 -8.83 2.41 0.27
C GLU A 121 -9.46 1.53 -0.82
N ILE A 122 -8.65 0.87 -1.64
CA ILE A 122 -9.13 -0.09 -2.65
C ILE A 122 -9.91 -1.23 -2.00
N ARG A 123 -9.41 -1.79 -0.89
CA ARG A 123 -10.12 -2.80 -0.11
C ARG A 123 -11.49 -2.28 0.32
N ARG A 124 -11.56 -1.10 0.94
CA ARG A 124 -12.85 -0.48 1.33
C ARG A 124 -13.79 -0.29 0.14
N GLN A 125 -13.26 0.08 -1.02
CA GLN A 125 -14.06 0.27 -2.22
C GLN A 125 -14.57 -1.07 -2.77
N ILE A 126 -13.76 -2.12 -2.78
CA ILE A 126 -14.19 -3.47 -3.18
C ILE A 126 -15.23 -4.03 -2.19
N GLU A 127 -15.05 -3.80 -0.89
CA GLU A 127 -16.02 -4.17 0.15
C GLU A 127 -17.36 -3.44 -0.01
N ARG A 128 -17.33 -2.18 -0.50
CA ARG A 128 -18.54 -1.36 -0.74
C ARG A 128 -19.16 -1.57 -2.11
N SER A 129 -18.36 -1.89 -3.12
CA SER A 129 -18.76 -2.05 -4.51
C SER A 129 -19.36 -3.42 -4.72
N GLU A 130 -20.66 -3.57 -4.42
CA GLU A 130 -21.67 -4.45 -5.06
C GLU A 130 -21.27 -5.80 -5.72
N GLU A 131 -20.19 -6.45 -5.29
CA GLU A 131 -19.90 -7.88 -5.52
C GLU A 131 -19.86 -8.68 -4.21
N ALA A 132 -20.00 -8.02 -3.06
CA ALA A 132 -20.39 -8.67 -1.80
C ALA A 132 -21.91 -8.99 -1.75
N SER A 133 -22.71 -8.34 -2.60
CA SER A 133 -24.16 -8.52 -2.67
C SER A 133 -24.58 -9.89 -3.22
N PHE A 134 -23.81 -10.50 -4.15
CA PHE A 134 -24.14 -11.81 -4.71
C PHE A 134 -23.95 -12.99 -3.73
N ARG A 135 -23.16 -12.83 -2.65
CA ARG A 135 -23.06 -13.82 -1.56
C ARG A 135 -24.12 -13.66 -0.48
N ARG A 136 -24.73 -12.47 -0.32
CA ARG A 136 -25.89 -12.32 0.57
C ARG A 136 -27.17 -12.90 -0.02
N SER A 137 -27.31 -12.90 -1.35
CA SER A 137 -28.50 -13.39 -2.04
C SER A 137 -28.54 -14.93 -2.20
N THR A 138 -27.39 -15.60 -2.20
CA THR A 138 -27.29 -17.03 -2.52
C THR A 138 -27.26 -17.97 -1.31
N ASN A 139 -27.18 -17.42 -0.08
CA ASN A 139 -27.23 -18.18 1.17
C ASN A 139 -28.59 -18.12 1.91
N GLN A 140 -29.66 -17.66 1.25
CA GLN A 140 -31.02 -17.94 1.74
C GLN A 140 -31.50 -19.26 1.11
N PRO A 141 -31.81 -20.31 1.90
CA PRO A 141 -32.57 -21.43 1.35
C PRO A 141 -33.90 -20.91 0.79
N PRO A 142 -34.46 -21.55 -0.26
CA PRO A 142 -35.71 -21.12 -0.86
C PRO A 142 -36.76 -20.93 0.24
N ARG A 143 -37.32 -19.72 0.35
CA ARG A 143 -38.49 -19.47 1.18
C ARG A 143 -39.65 -20.23 0.54
N ILE A 144 -39.90 -21.46 0.99
CA ILE A 144 -41.11 -22.20 0.62
C ILE A 144 -42.29 -21.36 1.13
N PRO A 145 -43.13 -20.79 0.25
CA PRO A 145 -44.33 -20.11 0.71
C PRO A 145 -45.22 -21.11 1.46
N PRO A 146 -45.91 -20.71 2.55
CA PRO A 146 -46.84 -21.61 3.22
C PRO A 146 -47.87 -22.09 2.20
N ILE A 147 -47.90 -23.41 1.97
CA ILE A 147 -48.96 -24.09 1.24
C ILE A 147 -50.24 -23.89 2.05
N PHE A 148 -51.04 -22.89 1.67
CA PHE A 148 -52.44 -22.83 2.09
C PHE A 148 -53.14 -24.01 1.42
N ARG A 149 -53.36 -25.08 2.19
CA ARG A 149 -54.36 -26.09 1.83
C ARG A 149 -55.72 -25.45 2.07
N TYR A 150 -56.57 -25.54 1.04
CA TYR A 150 -57.94 -25.03 0.99
C TYR A 150 -58.77 -25.43 2.21
#